data_AF-A0A967KI31-F1
#
_entry.id   AF-A0A967KI31-F1
#
_cell.length_a   1.000
_cell.length_b   1.000
_cell.length_c   1.000
_cell.angle_alpha   90.00
_cell.angle_beta   90.00
_cell.angle_gamma   90.00
#
_symmetry.space_group_name_H-M   'P 1'
#
loop_
_entity.id
_entity.type
_entity.pdbx_description
1 polymer ?
#
loop_
_entity_poly.entity_id
_entity_poly.type
_entity_poly.pdbx_seq_one_letter_code
_entity_poly.pdbx_strand_id
1 'polypeptide(L)'
;MNDKTADLAGPGVSTYEEVAKLLPDDYQPVLPPMERMEALYEIKRYIEEGLARELNLKMVQVPLIVGRDSGVNDMLDRDGSRTPVEFPCGL
;
A
#
# COMPACT_ATOMS: atom_id res chain seq x y z
N MET A 1 -4.23 5.77 -26.27
CA MET A 1 -3.31 5.71 -25.11
C MET A 1 -3.85 6.72 -24.12
N ASN A 2 -4.67 6.27 -23.17
CA ASN A 2 -5.24 7.18 -22.18
C ASN A 2 -4.10 7.63 -21.26
N ASP A 3 -3.99 8.95 -21.15
CA ASP A 3 -3.02 9.63 -20.32
C ASP A 3 -3.17 9.14 -18.87
N LYS A 4 -2.10 8.58 -18.29
CA LYS A 4 -2.10 7.98 -16.93
C LYS A 4 -2.23 9.02 -15.81
N THR A 5 -2.41 10.29 -16.17
CA THR A 5 -2.60 11.43 -15.26
C THR A 5 -3.90 11.35 -14.46
N ALA A 6 -4.90 10.57 -14.90
CA ALA A 6 -6.21 10.47 -14.23
C ALA A 6 -6.24 9.51 -13.02
N ASP A 7 -5.24 8.65 -12.84
CA ASP A 7 -5.28 7.54 -11.86
C ASP A 7 -4.53 7.81 -10.55
N LEU A 8 -4.18 9.08 -10.30
CA LEU A 8 -3.20 9.41 -9.26
C LEU A 8 -3.75 10.16 -8.03
N ALA A 9 -5.07 10.26 -7.92
CA ALA A 9 -5.75 10.51 -6.66
C ALA A 9 -6.73 9.37 -6.42
N GLY A 10 -6.34 8.40 -5.57
CA GLY A 10 -7.23 7.30 -5.22
C GLY A 10 -8.57 7.82 -4.67
N PRO A 11 -9.68 7.07 -4.82
CA PRO A 11 -10.99 7.53 -4.37
C PRO A 11 -10.95 7.92 -2.88
N GLY A 12 -11.25 9.19 -2.60
CA GLY A 12 -11.26 9.76 -1.24
C GLY A 12 -10.01 10.54 -0.84
N VAL A 13 -8.98 10.60 -1.70
CA VAL A 13 -7.82 11.49 -1.53
C VAL A 13 -7.98 12.63 -2.55
N SER A 14 -7.88 13.89 -2.10
CA SER A 14 -8.05 15.09 -2.95
C SER A 14 -7.10 15.12 -4.15
N THR A 15 -7.21 16.10 -5.05
CA THR A 15 -6.24 16.25 -6.16
C THR A 15 -4.84 16.60 -5.65
N TYR A 16 -3.79 16.37 -6.44
CA TYR A 16 -2.42 16.73 -6.04
C TYR A 16 -2.27 18.21 -5.72
N GLU A 17 -2.91 19.09 -6.48
CA GLU A 17 -2.89 20.53 -6.25
C GLU A 17 -3.53 20.90 -4.92
N GLU A 18 -4.61 20.20 -4.55
CA GLU A 18 -5.28 20.41 -3.26
C GLU A 18 -4.50 19.80 -2.09
N VAL A 19 -3.87 18.63 -2.28
CA VAL A 19 -2.99 18.02 -1.27
C VAL A 19 -1.76 18.90 -1.03
N ALA A 20 -1.16 19.44 -2.09
CA ALA A 20 0.02 20.30 -1.99
C ALA A 20 -0.23 21.54 -1.12
N LYS A 21 -1.43 22.12 -1.15
CA LYS A 21 -1.81 23.26 -0.30
C LYS A 21 -1.86 22.93 1.20
N LEU A 22 -2.02 21.66 1.55
CA LEU A 22 -2.15 21.19 2.93
C LEU A 22 -0.82 20.68 3.52
N LEU A 23 0.13 20.32 2.66
CA LEU A 23 1.41 19.79 3.10
C LEU A 23 2.31 20.92 3.63
N PRO A 24 3.05 20.70 4.74
CA PRO A 24 4.02 21.67 5.22
C PRO A 24 5.18 21.82 4.22
N ASP A 25 5.52 23.07 3.88
CA ASP A 25 6.56 23.40 2.91
C ASP A 25 7.98 23.02 3.39
N ASP A 26 8.20 22.94 4.69
CA ASP A 26 9.52 22.81 5.32
C ASP A 26 9.64 21.57 6.22
N TYR A 27 8.87 20.51 5.93
CA TYR A 27 8.84 19.29 6.74
C TYR A 27 10.25 18.79 7.11
N GLN A 28 10.56 18.85 8.40
CA GLN A 28 11.76 18.27 8.97
C GLN A 28 11.39 16.95 9.66
N PRO A 29 11.99 15.82 9.25
CA PRO A 29 11.75 14.58 9.94
C PRO A 29 12.30 14.64 11.36
N VAL A 30 11.49 14.21 12.33
CA VAL A 30 11.84 14.23 13.76
C VAL A 30 13.06 13.34 14.06
N LEU A 31 13.17 12.20 13.38
CA LEU A 31 14.24 11.22 13.58
C LEU A 31 15.20 11.20 12.37
N PRO A 32 16.51 10.98 12.60
CA PRO A 32 17.47 10.65 11.54
C PRO A 32 17.04 9.43 10.72
N PRO A 33 17.54 9.25 9.49
CA PRO A 33 17.05 8.21 8.58
C PRO A 33 17.06 6.79 9.18
N MET A 34 18.12 6.39 9.87
CA MET A 34 18.22 5.04 10.45
C MET A 34 17.25 4.85 11.62
N GLU A 35 17.26 5.76 12.60
CA GLU A 35 16.35 5.73 13.75
C GLU A 35 14.88 5.75 13.32
N ARG A 36 14.56 6.47 12.23
CA ARG A 36 13.20 6.48 11.68
C ARG A 36 12.78 5.11 11.14
N MET A 37 13.69 4.39 10.49
CA MET A 37 13.40 3.05 9.98
C MET A 37 13.27 2.03 11.11
N GLU A 38 14.08 2.16 12.16
CA GLU A 38 13.93 1.38 13.39
C GLU A 38 12.56 1.63 14.03
N ALA A 39 12.19 2.91 14.23
CA ALA A 39 10.88 3.28 14.77
C ALA A 39 9.72 2.77 13.91
N LEU A 40 9.83 2.88 12.58
CA LEU A 40 8.82 2.37 11.64
C LEU A 40 8.63 0.86 11.80
N TYR A 41 9.74 0.12 11.91
CA TYR A 41 9.72 -1.33 12.11
C TYR A 41 9.07 -1.70 13.44
N GLU A 42 9.48 -1.04 14.53
CA GLU A 42 8.95 -1.25 15.87
C GLU A 42 7.44 -1.02 15.95
N ILE A 43 6.93 0.07 15.36
CA ILE A 43 5.49 0.38 15.35
C ILE A 43 4.71 -0.69 14.56
N LYS A 44 5.21 -1.09 13.39
CA LYS A 44 4.56 -2.14 12.57
C LYS A 44 4.47 -3.45 13.34
N ARG A 45 5.58 -3.89 13.94
CA ARG A 45 5.64 -5.11 14.75
C ARG A 45 4.67 -5.04 15.93
N TYR A 46 4.67 -3.93 16.68
CA TYR A 46 3.78 -3.75 17.83
C TYR A 46 2.29 -3.93 17.45
N ILE A 47 1.88 -3.35 16.33
CA ILE A 47 0.51 -3.47 15.82
C ILE A 47 0.19 -4.91 15.41
N GLU A 48 1.07 -5.55 14.64
CA GLU A 48 0.88 -6.93 14.15
C GLU A 48 0.79 -7.94 15.32
N GLU A 49 1.71 -7.87 16.28
CA GLU A 49 1.73 -8.71 17.47
C GLU A 49 0.50 -8.46 18.36
N GLY A 50 0.13 -7.18 18.54
CA GLY A 50 -1.07 -6.80 19.28
C GLY A 50 -2.33 -7.37 18.65
N LEU A 51 -2.52 -7.17 17.35
CA LEU A 51 -3.67 -7.67 16.59
C LEU A 51 -3.76 -9.20 16.67
N ALA A 52 -2.64 -9.89 16.48
CA ALA A 52 -2.59 -11.35 16.55
C ALA A 52 -2.98 -11.88 17.94
N ARG A 53 -2.49 -11.24 19.00
CA ARG A 53 -2.80 -11.60 20.38
C ARG A 53 -4.28 -11.39 20.72
N GLU A 54 -4.84 -10.22 20.40
CA GLU A 54 -6.21 -9.87 20.77
C GLU A 54 -7.26 -10.65 19.96
N LEU A 55 -6.96 -10.99 18.71
CA LEU A 55 -7.89 -11.72 17.82
C LEU A 55 -7.61 -13.22 17.72
N ASN A 56 -6.66 -13.76 18.51
CA ASN A 56 -6.23 -15.15 18.46
C ASN A 56 -5.83 -15.60 17.02
N LEU A 57 -5.03 -14.75 16.35
CA LEU A 57 -4.52 -15.03 15.00
C LEU A 57 -3.08 -15.54 15.06
N LYS A 58 -2.65 -16.19 13.97
CA LYS A 58 -1.25 -16.56 13.74
C LYS A 58 -0.78 -15.89 12.46
N MET A 59 0.39 -15.24 12.52
CA MET A 59 1.05 -14.67 11.35
C MET A 59 1.50 -15.78 10.41
N VAL A 60 1.19 -15.63 9.12
CA VAL A 60 1.55 -16.57 8.05
C VAL A 60 2.09 -15.81 6.85
N GLN A 61 2.95 -16.45 6.06
CA GLN A 61 3.42 -15.89 4.80
C GLN A 61 2.32 -15.99 3.74
N VAL A 62 2.16 -14.93 2.94
CA VAL A 62 1.15 -14.85 1.86
C VAL A 62 1.83 -14.69 0.50
N PRO A 63 1.25 -15.23 -0.59
CA PRO A 63 1.84 -15.11 -1.92
C PRO A 63 1.75 -13.68 -2.44
N LEU A 64 2.84 -13.19 -3.04
CA LEU A 64 2.87 -11.88 -3.72
C LEU A 64 2.36 -11.98 -5.17
N ILE A 65 2.61 -13.10 -5.84
CA ILE A 65 2.20 -13.37 -7.22
C ILE A 65 1.28 -14.58 -7.19
N VAL A 66 0.14 -14.45 -7.86
CA VAL A 66 -0.86 -15.52 -7.99
C VAL A 66 -1.19 -15.74 -9.46
N GLY A 67 -1.66 -16.95 -9.80
CA GLY A 67 -2.16 -17.22 -11.15
C GLY A 67 -3.39 -16.37 -11.46
N ARG A 68 -3.52 -15.90 -12.72
CA ARG A 68 -4.64 -15.06 -13.17
C ARG A 68 -6.00 -15.69 -12.84
N ASP A 69 -6.14 -16.97 -13.13
CA ASP A 69 -7.40 -17.70 -12.95
C ASP A 69 -7.51 -18.42 -11.59
N SER A 70 -6.64 -18.08 -10.63
CA SER A 70 -6.60 -18.74 -9.31
C SER A 70 -7.79 -18.39 -8.41
N GLY A 71 -8.47 -17.28 -8.67
CA GLY A 71 -9.50 -16.72 -7.79
C GLY A 71 -8.98 -16.14 -6.47
N VAL A 72 -7.65 -16.07 -6.28
CA VAL A 72 -7.03 -15.56 -5.03
C VAL A 72 -6.84 -14.04 -5.07
N ASN A 73 -6.68 -13.44 -6.26
CA ASN A 73 -6.45 -12.01 -6.40
C ASN A 73 -7.74 -11.21 -6.15
N ASP A 74 -7.70 -10.24 -5.25
CA ASP A 74 -8.75 -9.23 -5.15
C ASP A 74 -8.62 -8.27 -6.34
N MET A 75 -9.63 -8.30 -7.22
CA MET A 75 -9.61 -7.48 -8.43
C MET A 75 -9.79 -5.99 -8.11
N LEU A 76 -10.37 -5.65 -6.94
CA LEU A 76 -10.63 -4.29 -6.47
C LEU A 76 -11.31 -3.37 -7.50
N ASP A 77 -11.86 -3.94 -8.57
CA ASP A 77 -12.29 -3.24 -9.77
C ASP A 77 -13.76 -2.84 -9.64
N ARG A 78 -14.00 -1.70 -8.99
CA ARG A 78 -15.36 -1.19 -8.79
C ARG A 78 -15.92 -0.50 -10.03
N ASP A 79 -15.04 0.02 -10.89
CA ASP A 79 -15.40 0.92 -12.00
C ASP A 79 -14.68 0.60 -13.34
N GLY A 80 -13.95 -0.50 -13.44
CA GLY A 80 -13.22 -0.92 -14.64
C GLY A 80 -11.81 -0.34 -14.75
N SER A 81 -11.36 0.48 -13.79
CA SER A 81 -10.12 1.24 -13.90
C SER A 81 -8.86 0.48 -13.47
N ARG A 82 -9.01 -0.62 -12.71
CA ARG A 82 -7.88 -1.29 -12.06
C ARG A 82 -7.52 -2.58 -12.78
N THR A 83 -6.25 -2.68 -13.20
CA THR A 83 -5.70 -3.88 -13.83
C THR A 83 -4.53 -4.42 -13.03
N PRO A 84 -4.46 -5.73 -12.75
CA PRO A 84 -3.30 -6.34 -12.10
C PRO A 84 -1.99 -6.09 -12.86
N VAL A 85 -0.87 -6.07 -12.14
CA VAL A 85 0.46 -6.04 -12.76
C VAL A 85 0.79 -7.45 -13.25
N GLU A 86 1.02 -7.59 -14.56
CA GLU A 86 1.36 -8.87 -15.18
C GLU A 86 2.87 -9.11 -15.18
N PHE A 87 3.27 -10.35 -14.92
CA PHE A 87 4.68 -10.79 -14.95
C PHE A 87 4.85 -11.93 -15.97
N PRO A 88 5.92 -11.91 -16.79
CA PRO A 88 6.29 -13.07 -17.59
C PRO A 88 6.86 -14.14 -16.66
N CYS A 89 5.98 -14.98 -16.14
CA CYS A 89 6.35 -16.16 -15.36
C CYS A 89 6.71 -17.26 -16.36
N GLY A 90 7.94 -17.24 -16.87
CA GLY A 90 8.40 -18.15 -17.93
C GLY A 90 7.95 -19.58 -17.69
N LEU A 91 7.03 -20.04 -18.55
CA LEU A 91 6.82 -21.45 -18.86
C LEU A 91 7.60 -21.78 -20.12
#